data_AF-A0A8C4QNS2-F1
#
_entry.id   AF-A0A8C4QNS2-F1
#
_cell.length_a   1.000
_cell.length_b   1.000
_cell.length_c   1.000
_cell.angle_alpha   90.00
_cell.angle_beta   90.00
_cell.angle_gamma   90.00
#
_symmetry.space_group_name_H-M   'P 1'
#
loop_
_entity.id
_entity.type
_entity.pdbx_description
1 polymer ?
#
loop_
_entity_poly.entity_id
_entity_poly.type
_entity_poly.pdbx_seq_one_letter_code
_entity_poly.pdbx_strand_id
1 'polypeptide(L)'
;MEAAAKSPDGARCDHRLFVGGLHHDATELEVEKRFRPFGEVGCITLKTRRDETGHPTKTFAYVDLCATEGQLHKCKNLYKSQ
;
A
#
# COMPACT_ATOMS: atom_id res chain seq x y z
N MET A 1 -8.22 20.01 -18.73
CA MET A 1 -7.82 18.63 -19.05
C MET A 1 -7.53 17.96 -17.72
N GLU A 2 -8.47 17.21 -17.15
CA GLU A 2 -8.19 16.37 -15.99
C GLU A 2 -9.01 15.09 -16.14
N ALA A 3 -8.35 14.09 -16.73
CA ALA A 3 -8.90 12.77 -16.94
C ALA A 3 -8.77 12.00 -15.62
N ALA A 4 -9.73 12.17 -14.71
CA ALA A 4 -9.94 11.17 -13.67
C ALA A 4 -10.42 9.90 -14.38
N ALA A 5 -9.52 8.92 -14.50
CA ALA A 5 -9.84 7.56 -14.95
C ALA A 5 -10.91 6.99 -14.02
N LYS A 6 -12.17 7.20 -14.38
CA LYS A 6 -13.31 6.61 -13.71
C LYS A 6 -13.53 5.26 -14.37
N SER A 7 -12.83 4.23 -13.89
CA SER A 7 -13.19 2.85 -14.24
C SER A 7 -14.68 2.65 -13.94
N PRO A 8 -15.45 2.02 -14.84
CA PRO A 8 -16.91 1.92 -14.75
C PRO A 8 -17.40 1.11 -13.54
N ASP A 9 -16.50 0.41 -12.85
CA ASP A 9 -16.78 -0.56 -11.78
C ASP A 9 -16.86 0.06 -10.37
N GLY A 10 -16.81 1.38 -10.23
CA GLY A 10 -16.88 2.06 -8.93
C GLY A 10 -15.63 1.88 -8.05
N ALA A 11 -14.59 1.19 -8.56
CA ALA A 11 -13.27 1.17 -7.95
C ALA A 11 -12.61 2.53 -8.12
N ARG A 12 -12.28 3.19 -7.00
CA ARG A 12 -11.52 4.43 -6.99
C ARG A 12 -10.03 4.07 -6.87
N CYS A 13 -9.24 4.51 -7.83
CA CYS A 13 -7.79 4.26 -7.84
C CYS A 13 -6.97 5.35 -7.14
N ASP A 14 -7.60 6.18 -6.30
CA ASP A 14 -6.95 7.24 -5.53
C ASP A 14 -6.83 6.82 -4.05
N HIS A 15 -6.31 5.61 -3.81
CA HIS A 15 -6.09 5.11 -2.46
C HIS A 15 -4.62 4.78 -2.24
N ARG A 16 -3.85 5.83 -1.95
CA ARG A 16 -2.48 5.70 -1.46
C ARG A 16 -2.48 5.34 0.02
N LEU A 17 -2.00 4.15 0.33
CA LEU A 17 -1.78 3.65 1.68
C LEU A 17 -0.33 3.90 2.10
N PHE A 18 -0.16 4.38 3.32
CA PHE A 18 1.15 4.48 3.96
C PHE A 18 1.30 3.32 4.93
N VAL A 19 2.35 2.52 4.74
CA VAL A 19 2.69 1.38 5.57
C VAL A 19 4.03 1.66 6.26
N GLY A 20 3.98 2.11 7.50
CA GLY A 20 5.17 2.33 8.33
C GLY A 20 5.43 1.17 9.29
N GLY A 21 6.64 1.12 9.87
CA GLY A 21 6.99 0.07 10.84
C GLY A 21 7.21 -1.30 10.20
N LEU A 22 7.52 -1.30 8.90
CA LEU A 22 7.85 -2.51 8.17
C LEU A 22 9.19 -3.08 8.66
N HIS A 23 9.29 -4.40 8.67
CA HIS A 23 10.55 -5.08 8.95
C HIS A 23 11.57 -4.80 7.83
N HIS A 24 12.87 -4.99 8.11
CA HIS A 24 13.91 -4.83 7.08
C HIS A 24 13.76 -5.84 5.93
N ASP A 25 13.13 -6.99 6.20
CA ASP A 25 12.80 -8.03 5.22
C ASP A 25 11.49 -7.78 4.47
N ALA A 26 10.77 -6.69 4.78
CA ALA A 26 9.55 -6.39 4.06
C ALA A 26 9.87 -6.05 2.59
N THR A 27 9.14 -6.67 1.67
CA THR A 27 9.27 -6.45 0.24
C THR A 27 7.96 -5.97 -0.35
N GLU A 28 8.08 -5.28 -1.49
CA GLU A 28 6.92 -4.82 -2.26
C GLU A 28 6.03 -6.00 -2.66
N LEU A 29 6.62 -7.15 -2.99
CA LEU A 29 5.89 -8.36 -3.35
C LEU A 29 5.00 -8.90 -2.22
N GLU A 30 5.49 -8.86 -0.98
CA GLU A 30 4.74 -9.28 0.20
C GLU A 30 3.55 -8.37 0.48
N VAL A 31 3.79 -7.06 0.35
CA VAL A 31 2.74 -6.04 0.45
C VAL A 31 1.71 -6.27 -0.65
N GLU A 32 2.16 -6.37 -1.91
CA GLU A 32 1.30 -6.62 -3.07
C GLU A 32 0.41 -7.84 -2.85
N LYS A 33 1.00 -9.01 -2.53
CA LYS A 33 0.27 -10.26 -2.30
C LYS A 33 -0.78 -10.12 -1.22
N ARG A 34 -0.50 -9.36 -0.15
CA ARG A 34 -1.45 -9.16 0.95
C ARG A 34 -2.60 -8.24 0.55
N PHE A 35 -2.38 -7.29 -0.36
CA PHE A 35 -3.40 -6.36 -0.84
C PHE A 35 -4.16 -6.84 -2.09
N ARG A 36 -3.57 -7.75 -2.90
CA ARG A 36 -4.18 -8.39 -4.07
C ARG A 36 -5.58 -8.97 -3.87
N PRO A 37 -5.90 -9.70 -2.77
CA PRO A 37 -7.24 -10.24 -2.58
C PRO A 37 -8.28 -9.16 -2.26
N PHE A 38 -7.85 -7.95 -1.90
CA PHE A 38 -8.73 -6.84 -1.61
C PHE A 38 -8.87 -5.90 -2.82
N GLY A 39 -7.84 -5.71 -3.62
CA GLY A 39 -7.94 -4.88 -4.82
C GLY A 39 -6.72 -4.99 -5.70
N GLU A 40 -6.74 -4.27 -6.81
CA GLU A 40 -5.59 -4.17 -7.69
C GLU A 40 -4.55 -3.28 -7.03
N VAL A 41 -3.36 -3.82 -6.82
CA VAL A 41 -2.23 -3.04 -6.31
C VAL A 41 -1.56 -2.39 -7.50
N GLY A 42 -1.53 -1.07 -7.50
CA GLY A 42 -0.81 -0.28 -8.48
C GLY A 42 0.66 -0.17 -8.09
N CYS A 43 1.12 1.06 -7.91
CA CYS A 43 2.52 1.31 -7.57
C CYS A 43 2.79 1.07 -6.08
N ILE A 44 3.78 0.21 -5.82
CA ILE A 44 4.40 0.11 -4.51
C ILE A 44 5.70 0.90 -4.56
N THR A 45 6.04 1.53 -3.44
CA THR A 45 7.30 2.25 -3.27
C THR A 45 7.80 2.00 -1.86
N LEU A 46 8.67 1.02 -1.72
CA LEU A 46 9.32 0.73 -0.44
C LEU A 46 10.58 1.57 -0.28
N LYS A 47 10.67 2.28 0.85
CA LYS A 47 11.82 3.10 1.21
C LYS A 47 12.32 2.69 2.59
N THR A 48 13.60 2.37 2.64
CA THR A 48 14.30 2.04 3.87
C THR A 48 15.26 3.17 4.19
N ARG A 49 14.96 3.90 5.27
CA ARG A 49 15.90 4.86 5.85
C ARG A 49 16.99 4.08 6.55
N ARG A 50 18.22 4.36 6.16
CA ARG A 50 19.43 3.84 6.79
C ARG A 50 20.10 4.96 7.58
N ASP A 51 20.64 4.61 8.74
CA ASP A 51 21.46 5.53 9.54
C ASP A 51 22.89 5.64 8.97
N GLU A 52 23.71 6.46 9.62
CA GLU A 52 25.10 6.74 9.20
C GLU A 52 25.97 5.47 9.12
N THR A 53 25.65 4.47 9.94
CA THR A 53 26.27 3.13 9.93
C THR A 53 25.71 2.18 8.87
N GLY A 54 24.70 2.60 8.09
CA GLY A 54 24.05 1.79 7.07
C GLY A 54 22.94 0.86 7.59
N HIS A 55 22.64 0.90 8.89
CA HIS A 55 21.61 0.06 9.51
C HIS A 55 20.22 0.58 9.15
N PRO A 56 19.27 -0.30 8.74
CA PRO A 56 17.91 0.10 8.44
C PRO A 56 17.20 0.49 9.74
N THR A 57 17.00 1.80 9.96
CA THR A 57 16.34 2.32 11.17
C THR A 57 14.85 2.55 10.98
N LYS A 58 14.42 2.79 9.74
CA LYS A 58 12.99 3.02 9.46
C LYS A 58 12.62 2.58 8.06
N THR A 59 11.82 1.52 7.95
CA THR A 59 11.24 1.09 6.68
C THR A 59 9.79 1.56 6.58
N PHE A 60 9.46 2.18 5.46
CA PHE A 60 8.11 2.60 5.12
C PHE A 60 7.82 2.33 3.65
N ALA A 61 6.59 1.96 3.33
CA ALA A 61 6.14 1.74 1.97
C ALA A 61 4.93 2.62 1.66
N TYR A 62 4.90 3.14 0.45
CA TYR A 62 3.70 3.71 -0.15
C TYR A 62 3.11 2.67 -1.09
N VAL A 63 1.80 2.47 -1.01
CA VAL A 63 1.07 1.48 -1.81
C VAL A 63 -0.11 2.19 -2.42
N ASP A 64 -0.10 2.37 -3.73
CA ASP A 64 -1.27 2.80 -4.47
C ASP A 64 -2.17 1.57 -4.69
N LEU A 65 -3.37 1.60 -4.12
CA LEU A 65 -4.35 0.52 -4.20
C LEU A 65 -5.56 1.03 -5.01
N CYS A 66 -6.00 0.25 -5.98
CA CYS A 66 -7.29 0.45 -6.63
C CYS A 66 -8.27 -0.61 -6.13
N ALA A 67 -9.16 -0.19 -5.24
CA ALA A 67 -10.14 -1.07 -4.63
C ALA A 67 -11.50 -0.37 -4.55
N THR A 68 -12.57 -1.17 -4.51
CA THR A 68 -13.89 -0.66 -4.17
C THR A 68 -13.99 -0.39 -2.67
N GLU A 69 -14.95 0.44 -2.28
CA GLU A 69 -15.13 0.89 -0.90
C GLU A 69 -15.26 -0.28 0.10
N GLY A 70 -15.92 -1.37 -0.30
CA GLY A 70 -16.09 -2.57 0.54
C GLY A 70 -14.79 -3.34 0.80
N GLN A 71 -13.85 -3.33 -0.15
CA GLN A 71 -12.57 -3.98 0.00
C GLN A 71 -11.58 -3.15 0.80
N LEU A 72 -11.58 -1.84 0.56
CA LEU A 72 -10.80 -0.88 1.33
C LEU A 72 -11.19 -0.92 2.81
N HIS A 73 -12.48 -1.06 3.10
CA HIS A 73 -12.99 -1.25 4.46
C HIS A 73 -12.39 -2.50 5.13
N LYS A 74 -12.37 -3.64 4.42
CA LYS A 74 -11.76 -4.88 4.93
C LYS A 74 -10.25 -4.75 5.13
N CYS A 75 -9.52 -4.18 4.16
CA CYS A 75 -8.09 -3.89 4.33
C CYS A 75 -7.83 -3.07 5.59
N LYS A 76 -8.48 -1.91 5.71
CA LYS A 76 -8.27 -1.00 6.84
C LYS A 76 -8.58 -1.66 8.16
N ASN A 77 -9.58 -2.54 8.22
CA ASN A 77 -9.93 -3.25 9.44
C ASN A 77 -8.92 -4.36 9.78
N LEU A 78 -8.42 -5.09 8.77
CA LEU A 78 -7.42 -6.15 8.96
C LEU A 78 -6.09 -5.61 9.49
N TYR A 79 -5.66 -4.42 9.02
CA TYR A 79 -4.42 -3.78 9.47
C TYR A 79 -4.60 -2.78 10.62
N LYS A 80 -5.84 -2.56 11.12
CA LYS A 80 -6.11 -1.70 12.28
C LYS A 80 -6.02 -2.41 13.63
N SER A 81 -5.94 -3.74 13.64
CA SER A 81 -5.89 -4.51 14.88
C SER A 81 -4.46 -4.62 15.41
N GLN A 82 -4.03 -3.59 16.15
CA GLN A 82 -3.18 -3.78 17.33
C GLN A 82 -4.07 -3.76 18.57
#